data_AF-A0A4Q3SFW4-F1
#
_entry.id   AF-A0A4Q3SFW4-F1
#
_cell.length_a   1.000
_cell.length_b   1.000
_cell.length_c   1.000
_cell.angle_alpha   90.00
_cell.angle_beta   90.00
_cell.angle_gamma   90.00
#
_symmetry.space_group_name_H-M   'P 1'
#
loop_
_entity.id
_entity.type
_entity.pdbx_description
1 polymer ?
#
loop_
_entity_poly.entity_id
_entity_poly.type
_entity_poly.pdbx_seq_one_letter_code
_entity_poly.pdbx_strand_id
1 'polypeptide(L)'
;MENLPGCRRRASSQNRAGPSIPRGAIVILTLKRVAFERGAPMRSLATLALLLATFVATCLLCTNASAQGAVCDVNGAPLGTATGSTLALACGSGARAVGSGATAYGAQSQAIGAATTAYGISAQATGAVATAIGTNARATGEATTALGVSSSATGKYSVAIGALSEATEDNTVSFGTAAQTRRLTNLTDGVAATDAATVGQMNSSISAAAATANAYTDSAVDGILDSANDYTDTATAGILDSARSYTDTATAGILDSAQAYTDTTAAQTLTSAHSYADEADVRTLATANAHADAAAARTLASSQS
;
A
#
# COMPACT_ATOMS: atom_id res chain seq x y z
N MET A 1 33.09 -6.68 -32.75
CA MET A 1 34.00 -6.87 -31.61
C MET A 1 33.38 -7.92 -30.70
N GLU A 2 34.06 -9.08 -30.62
CA GLU A 2 34.14 -10.07 -29.50
C GLU A 2 32.85 -10.65 -28.87
N ASN A 3 32.57 -11.97 -29.05
CA ASN A 3 32.97 -13.17 -28.24
C ASN A 3 32.08 -13.36 -26.99
N LEU A 4 31.43 -14.48 -26.60
CA LEU A 4 31.40 -15.96 -26.82
C LEU A 4 30.10 -16.48 -26.08
N PRO A 5 29.76 -17.79 -25.96
CA PRO A 5 29.83 -18.94 -26.88
C PRO A 5 28.48 -19.68 -27.04
N GLY A 6 28.39 -20.52 -28.07
CA GLY A 6 27.18 -21.26 -28.47
C GLY A 6 26.99 -22.64 -27.84
N CYS A 7 25.73 -23.08 -27.83
CA CYS A 7 25.32 -24.48 -27.65
C CYS A 7 24.67 -24.97 -28.95
N ARG A 8 25.42 -25.70 -29.78
CA ARG A 8 24.87 -26.35 -30.99
C ARG A 8 24.16 -27.64 -30.59
N ARG A 9 22.84 -27.72 -30.81
CA ARG A 9 22.16 -29.01 -30.98
C ARG A 9 22.54 -29.61 -32.33
N ARG A 10 23.32 -30.69 -32.32
CA ARG A 10 23.38 -31.62 -33.46
C ARG A 10 22.16 -32.54 -33.38
N ALA A 11 21.19 -32.31 -34.25
CA ALA A 11 20.29 -33.37 -34.68
C ALA A 11 21.12 -34.36 -35.52
N SER A 12 21.27 -35.59 -35.01
CA SER A 12 21.85 -36.70 -35.76
C SER A 12 20.73 -37.60 -36.23
N SER A 13 20.68 -37.75 -37.54
CA SER A 13 19.88 -38.61 -38.40
C SER A 13 19.33 -39.90 -37.79
N GLN A 14 18.06 -40.14 -38.14
CA GLN A 14 17.52 -41.40 -38.66
C GLN A 14 18.28 -42.67 -38.26
N ASN A 15 17.64 -43.54 -37.48
CA ASN A 15 17.77 -44.96 -37.78
C ASN A 15 16.46 -45.71 -37.60
N ARG A 16 16.21 -46.50 -38.63
CA ARG A 16 14.99 -47.22 -38.97
C ARG A 16 14.59 -48.21 -37.88
N ALA A 17 13.28 -48.30 -37.65
CA ALA A 17 12.66 -49.52 -37.15
C ALA A 17 12.93 -50.66 -38.16
N GLY A 18 13.64 -51.68 -37.70
CA GLY A 18 13.74 -53.00 -38.32
C GLY A 18 13.59 -54.05 -37.21
N PRO A 19 13.02 -55.23 -37.49
CA PRO A 19 12.76 -56.23 -36.46
C PRO A 19 14.09 -56.78 -35.93
N SER A 20 14.36 -56.58 -34.64
CA SER A 20 15.49 -57.18 -33.93
C SER A 20 15.20 -58.67 -33.68
N ILE A 21 15.55 -59.50 -34.65
CA ILE A 21 15.69 -60.95 -34.45
C ILE A 21 16.81 -61.15 -33.40
N PRO A 22 16.58 -61.86 -32.29
CA PRO A 22 17.62 -62.09 -31.29
C PRO A 22 18.78 -62.86 -31.91
N ARG A 23 20.00 -62.28 -31.87
CA ARG A 23 21.26 -62.91 -32.28
C ARG A 23 21.72 -64.01 -31.29
N GLY A 24 20.84 -64.96 -31.01
CA GLY A 24 21.10 -66.15 -30.17
C GLY A 24 20.91 -67.48 -30.90
N ALA A 25 20.57 -67.49 -32.20
CA ALA A 25 20.18 -68.70 -32.92
C ALA A 25 21.25 -69.30 -33.87
N ILE A 26 22.49 -68.79 -33.90
CA ILE A 26 23.54 -69.24 -34.85
C ILE A 26 24.76 -69.90 -34.16
N VAL A 27 24.65 -70.31 -32.89
CA VAL A 27 25.76 -71.00 -32.17
C VAL A 27 25.32 -72.34 -31.56
N ILE A 28 24.29 -72.98 -32.12
CA ILE A 28 23.84 -74.33 -31.69
C ILE A 28 24.06 -75.40 -32.77
N LEU A 29 24.52 -75.04 -33.98
CA LEU A 29 24.71 -76.01 -35.08
C LEU A 29 26.16 -76.39 -35.43
N THR A 30 27.18 -75.79 -34.81
CA THR A 30 28.61 -76.07 -35.12
C THR A 30 29.37 -76.89 -34.08
N LEU A 31 28.86 -77.08 -32.87
CA LEU A 31 29.52 -77.90 -31.85
C LEU A 31 29.09 -79.38 -31.87
N LYS A 32 27.99 -79.72 -32.55
CA LYS A 32 27.53 -81.11 -32.68
C LYS A 32 28.35 -81.93 -33.70
N ARG A 33 29.17 -81.27 -34.55
CA ARG A 33 30.06 -81.94 -35.53
C ARG A 33 31.47 -82.25 -35.01
N VAL A 34 31.89 -81.71 -33.86
CA VAL A 34 33.23 -81.95 -33.29
C VAL A 34 33.23 -83.09 -32.25
N ALA A 35 32.08 -83.47 -31.71
CA ALA A 35 31.99 -84.51 -30.68
C ALA A 35 31.71 -85.94 -31.21
N PHE A 36 31.56 -86.14 -32.52
CA PHE A 36 31.20 -87.46 -33.10
C PHE A 36 32.35 -88.19 -33.82
N GLU A 37 33.54 -87.61 -33.99
CA GLU A 37 34.61 -88.24 -34.79
C GLU A 37 35.82 -88.79 -34.02
N ARG A 38 35.88 -88.70 -32.68
CA ARG A 38 36.93 -89.40 -31.91
C ARG A 38 36.34 -89.99 -30.64
N GLY A 39 36.26 -91.32 -30.60
CA GLY A 39 35.76 -92.10 -29.47
C GLY A 39 36.48 -91.73 -28.16
N ALA A 40 35.84 -90.88 -27.36
CA ALA A 40 36.28 -90.50 -26.03
C ALA A 40 35.44 -91.24 -24.97
N PRO A 41 36.06 -91.70 -23.86
CA PRO A 41 35.42 -92.56 -22.87
C PRO A 41 34.27 -91.86 -22.12
N MET A 42 33.20 -92.61 -21.85
CA MET A 42 31.90 -92.23 -21.23
C MET A 42 31.96 -91.50 -19.86
N ARG A 43 33.13 -91.18 -19.32
CA ARG A 43 33.27 -90.46 -18.04
C ARG A 43 33.13 -88.93 -18.17
N SER A 44 32.96 -88.41 -19.40
CA SER A 44 32.88 -86.97 -19.70
C SER A 44 31.45 -86.43 -19.91
N LEU A 45 30.42 -87.27 -20.02
CA LEU A 45 29.03 -86.79 -20.13
C LEU A 45 28.46 -86.38 -18.77
N ALA A 46 28.85 -87.05 -17.69
CA ALA A 46 28.42 -86.71 -16.33
C ALA A 46 28.98 -85.36 -15.87
N THR A 47 30.23 -85.04 -16.21
CA THR A 47 30.85 -83.74 -15.90
C THR A 47 30.26 -82.60 -16.74
N LEU A 48 29.86 -82.85 -17.98
CA LEU A 48 29.20 -81.85 -18.83
C LEU A 48 27.76 -81.56 -18.38
N ALA A 49 27.03 -82.58 -17.92
CA ALA A 49 25.70 -82.41 -17.32
C ALA A 49 25.76 -81.68 -15.96
N LEU A 50 26.79 -81.94 -15.15
CA LEU A 50 27.01 -81.25 -13.88
C LEU A 50 27.38 -79.77 -14.09
N LEU A 51 28.13 -79.44 -15.15
CA LEU A 51 28.45 -78.07 -15.55
C LEU A 51 27.24 -77.30 -16.11
N LEU A 52 26.34 -77.97 -16.84
CA LEU A 52 25.09 -77.34 -17.29
C LEU A 52 24.12 -77.10 -16.13
N ALA A 53 24.03 -78.04 -15.18
CA ALA A 53 23.18 -77.92 -14.00
C ALA A 53 23.67 -76.83 -13.05
N THR A 54 24.98 -76.65 -12.87
CA THR A 54 25.53 -75.55 -12.06
C THR A 54 25.36 -74.20 -12.74
N PHE A 55 25.43 -74.12 -14.07
CA PHE A 55 25.18 -72.87 -14.82
C PHE A 55 23.70 -72.46 -14.80
N VAL A 56 22.77 -73.41 -14.90
CA VAL A 56 21.33 -73.16 -14.75
C VAL A 56 20.97 -72.82 -13.30
N ALA A 57 21.61 -73.45 -12.31
CA ALA A 57 21.41 -73.14 -10.89
C ALA A 57 22.00 -71.79 -10.47
N THR A 58 23.17 -71.39 -10.99
CA THR A 58 23.74 -70.05 -10.76
C THR A 58 22.93 -68.95 -11.45
N CYS A 59 22.25 -69.26 -12.55
CA CYS A 59 21.29 -68.34 -13.16
C CYS A 59 19.95 -68.24 -12.38
N LEU A 60 19.56 -69.29 -11.63
CA LEU A 60 18.37 -69.30 -10.77
C LEU A 60 18.61 -68.65 -9.39
N LEU A 61 19.87 -68.53 -8.96
CA LEU A 61 20.31 -67.82 -7.75
C LEU A 61 20.66 -66.34 -7.99
N CYS A 62 20.54 -65.85 -9.23
CA CYS A 62 20.68 -64.43 -9.54
C CYS A 62 19.39 -63.61 -9.29
N THR A 63 18.47 -64.10 -8.45
CA THR A 63 17.48 -63.21 -7.84
C THR A 63 18.18 -62.39 -6.76
N ASN A 64 18.20 -61.07 -6.99
CA ASN A 64 18.70 -60.02 -6.10
C ASN A 64 20.16 -59.66 -6.34
N ALA A 65 20.47 -59.21 -7.55
CA ALA A 65 21.31 -58.02 -7.63
C ALA A 65 20.60 -56.91 -6.84
N SER A 66 21.01 -56.71 -5.58
CA SER A 66 20.58 -55.55 -4.79
C SER A 66 21.07 -54.31 -5.50
N ALA A 67 20.21 -53.73 -6.33
CA ALA A 67 20.35 -52.35 -6.75
C ALA A 67 20.32 -51.50 -5.48
N GLN A 68 21.49 -51.02 -5.06
CA GLN A 68 21.59 -49.87 -4.18
C GLN A 68 20.76 -48.74 -4.83
N GLY A 69 19.61 -48.38 -4.23
CA GLY A 69 18.91 -47.13 -4.56
C GLY A 69 17.53 -47.20 -5.22
N ALA A 70 16.73 -48.26 -5.05
CA ALA A 70 15.29 -48.17 -5.35
C ALA A 70 14.56 -47.42 -4.21
N VAL A 71 14.57 -46.08 -4.23
CA VAL A 71 13.99 -45.23 -3.18
C VAL A 71 12.45 -45.19 -3.26
N CYS A 72 11.88 -45.43 -4.45
CA CYS A 72 10.45 -45.30 -4.70
C CYS A 72 9.82 -46.64 -5.10
N ASP A 73 8.82 -47.08 -4.33
CA ASP A 73 7.97 -48.22 -4.67
C ASP A 73 6.72 -47.71 -5.40
N VAL A 74 6.50 -48.20 -6.62
CA VAL A 74 5.25 -48.08 -7.38
C VAL A 74 4.64 -49.48 -7.54
N ASN A 75 4.16 -50.02 -6.42
CA ASN A 75 3.47 -51.31 -6.21
C ASN A 75 4.35 -52.57 -6.03
N GLY A 76 4.90 -52.80 -4.82
CA GLY A 76 5.21 -54.15 -4.32
C GLY A 76 6.38 -54.37 -3.34
N ALA A 77 6.38 -53.72 -2.16
CA ALA A 77 7.09 -54.05 -0.89
C ALA A 77 8.60 -53.69 -0.74
N PRO A 78 9.13 -53.54 0.51
CA PRO A 78 8.66 -52.82 1.69
C PRO A 78 9.57 -51.60 1.94
N LEU A 79 9.44 -50.54 1.13
CA LEU A 79 10.13 -49.26 1.38
C LEU A 79 9.14 -48.10 1.55
N GLY A 80 7.91 -48.23 1.04
CA GLY A 80 6.74 -47.39 1.34
C GLY A 80 5.48 -48.21 1.09
N THR A 81 4.30 -47.74 1.54
CA THR A 81 3.01 -48.40 1.32
C THR A 81 2.10 -47.50 0.50
N ALA A 82 1.82 -47.90 -0.73
CA ALA A 82 0.84 -47.25 -1.58
C ALA A 82 -0.41 -48.14 -1.67
N THR A 83 -1.50 -47.76 -1.00
CA THR A 83 -2.75 -48.54 -0.96
C THR A 83 -3.94 -47.81 -1.60
N GLY A 84 -3.75 -46.57 -2.06
CA GLY A 84 -4.76 -45.85 -2.82
C GLY A 84 -5.02 -46.53 -4.16
N SER A 85 -6.27 -46.93 -4.42
CA SER A 85 -6.62 -47.91 -5.47
C SER A 85 -6.28 -47.52 -6.92
N THR A 86 -5.74 -46.32 -7.17
CA THR A 86 -5.24 -45.86 -8.48
C THR A 86 -4.25 -44.70 -8.27
N LEU A 87 -3.10 -44.72 -8.98
CA LEU A 87 -2.11 -43.63 -9.06
C LEU A 87 -1.47 -43.18 -7.72
N ALA A 88 -1.45 -44.02 -6.68
CA ALA A 88 -0.75 -43.71 -5.45
C ALA A 88 0.77 -43.94 -5.59
N LEU A 89 1.59 -43.05 -5.01
CA LEU A 89 3.06 -43.13 -5.00
C LEU A 89 3.56 -43.04 -3.57
N ALA A 90 4.30 -44.04 -3.08
CA ALA A 90 4.96 -44.01 -1.79
C ALA A 90 6.47 -44.24 -1.94
N CYS A 91 7.27 -43.22 -1.60
CA CYS A 91 8.71 -43.23 -1.77
C CYS A 91 9.42 -42.84 -0.47
N GLY A 92 10.31 -43.70 0.03
CA GLY A 92 11.04 -43.53 1.28
C GLY A 92 10.51 -44.34 2.46
N SER A 93 11.41 -44.82 3.32
CA SER A 93 11.12 -45.76 4.42
C SER A 93 9.90 -45.36 5.25
N GLY A 94 8.88 -46.22 5.27
CA GLY A 94 7.65 -45.99 6.04
C GLY A 94 6.74 -44.90 5.47
N ALA A 95 6.98 -44.42 4.24
CA ALA A 95 6.04 -43.55 3.54
C ALA A 95 4.70 -44.27 3.32
N ARG A 96 3.59 -43.55 3.43
CA ARG A 96 2.23 -44.09 3.31
C ARG A 96 1.40 -43.23 2.38
N ALA A 97 1.07 -43.75 1.19
CA ALA A 97 0.14 -43.14 0.25
C ALA A 97 -1.15 -43.97 0.21
N VAL A 98 -2.12 -43.58 1.04
CA VAL A 98 -3.37 -44.34 1.26
C VAL A 98 -4.51 -43.82 0.39
N GLY A 99 -4.57 -42.51 0.18
CA GLY A 99 -5.62 -41.90 -0.63
C GLY A 99 -5.49 -42.26 -2.12
N SER A 100 -6.62 -42.31 -2.83
CA SER A 100 -6.61 -42.43 -4.30
C SER A 100 -5.84 -41.25 -4.90
N GLY A 101 -4.86 -41.50 -5.78
CA GLY A 101 -4.00 -40.46 -6.36
C GLY A 101 -3.07 -39.75 -5.36
N ALA A 102 -2.86 -40.32 -4.16
CA ALA A 102 -2.01 -39.70 -3.14
C ALA A 102 -0.52 -39.92 -3.43
N THR A 103 0.31 -38.91 -3.15
CA THR A 103 1.77 -38.99 -3.28
C THR A 103 2.43 -38.73 -1.93
N ALA A 104 3.16 -39.71 -1.40
CA ALA A 104 3.98 -39.60 -0.19
C ALA A 104 5.46 -39.79 -0.56
N TYR A 105 6.27 -38.75 -0.39
CA TYR A 105 7.70 -38.75 -0.69
C TYR A 105 8.51 -38.28 0.54
N GLY A 106 9.39 -39.14 1.04
CA GLY A 106 10.18 -38.91 2.25
C GLY A 106 9.89 -39.97 3.31
N ALA A 107 10.89 -40.28 4.14
CA ALA A 107 10.72 -41.25 5.22
C ALA A 107 9.57 -40.85 6.15
N GLN A 108 8.70 -41.79 6.50
CA GLN A 108 7.50 -41.58 7.34
C GLN A 108 6.51 -40.52 6.82
N SER A 109 6.61 -40.10 5.56
CA SER A 109 5.61 -39.21 4.95
C SER A 109 4.26 -39.91 4.84
N GLN A 110 3.16 -39.17 5.01
CA GLN A 110 1.80 -39.72 5.02
C GLN A 110 0.89 -38.88 4.15
N ALA A 111 0.48 -39.43 3.02
CA ALA A 111 -0.53 -38.88 2.12
C ALA A 111 -1.80 -39.75 2.23
N ILE A 112 -2.68 -39.39 3.17
CA ILE A 112 -3.83 -40.22 3.57
C ILE A 112 -5.11 -39.79 2.85
N GLY A 113 -5.33 -38.49 2.70
CA GLY A 113 -6.49 -37.96 2.00
C GLY A 113 -6.47 -38.29 0.51
N ALA A 114 -7.64 -38.34 -0.14
CA ALA A 114 -7.71 -38.49 -1.59
C ALA A 114 -7.02 -37.30 -2.30
N ALA A 115 -6.30 -37.59 -3.39
CA ALA A 115 -5.56 -36.60 -4.20
C ALA A 115 -4.60 -35.70 -3.38
N THR A 116 -3.93 -36.26 -2.38
CA THR A 116 -3.00 -35.53 -1.51
C THR A 116 -1.55 -35.60 -1.97
N THR A 117 -0.74 -34.63 -1.56
CA THR A 117 0.72 -34.67 -1.72
C THR A 117 1.41 -34.40 -0.39
N ALA A 118 2.24 -35.31 0.09
CA ALA A 118 3.12 -35.15 1.24
C ALA A 118 4.57 -35.31 0.81
N TYR A 119 5.35 -34.24 0.82
CA TYR A 119 6.75 -34.20 0.40
C TYR A 119 7.64 -33.72 1.55
N GLY A 120 8.50 -34.59 2.06
CA GLY A 120 9.39 -34.32 3.18
C GLY A 120 9.35 -35.44 4.23
N ILE A 121 10.39 -35.51 5.06
CA ILE A 121 10.43 -36.49 6.16
C ILE A 121 9.30 -36.18 7.14
N SER A 122 8.47 -37.18 7.45
CA SER A 122 7.32 -37.05 8.35
C SER A 122 6.28 -35.98 7.93
N ALA A 123 6.28 -35.56 6.66
CA ALA A 123 5.24 -34.70 6.10
C ALA A 123 3.89 -35.42 6.11
N GLN A 124 2.80 -34.72 6.45
CA GLN A 124 1.47 -35.30 6.65
C GLN A 124 0.43 -34.50 5.87
N ALA A 125 -0.10 -35.08 4.81
CA ALA A 125 -1.25 -34.58 4.06
C ALA A 125 -2.44 -35.53 4.28
N THR A 126 -3.33 -35.18 5.22
CA THR A 126 -4.45 -36.07 5.62
C THR A 126 -5.82 -35.55 5.20
N GLY A 127 -5.96 -34.25 4.96
CA GLY A 127 -7.19 -33.69 4.38
C GLY A 127 -7.30 -34.04 2.89
N ALA A 128 -8.52 -34.20 2.36
CA ALA A 128 -8.68 -34.43 0.93
C ALA A 128 -8.11 -33.24 0.13
N VAL A 129 -7.41 -33.50 -0.98
CA VAL A 129 -6.77 -32.49 -1.84
C VAL A 129 -5.68 -31.66 -1.13
N ALA A 130 -5.22 -32.11 0.05
CA ALA A 130 -4.21 -31.39 0.82
C ALA A 130 -2.78 -31.57 0.28
N THR A 131 -1.96 -30.52 0.41
CA THR A 131 -0.55 -30.52 0.02
C THR A 131 0.33 -30.13 1.21
N ALA A 132 1.25 -31.00 1.64
CA ALA A 132 2.22 -30.74 2.69
C ALA A 132 3.64 -30.86 2.12
N ILE A 133 4.41 -29.78 2.11
CA ILE A 133 5.78 -29.74 1.60
C ILE A 133 6.72 -29.21 2.69
N GLY A 134 7.63 -30.05 3.16
CA GLY A 134 8.61 -29.76 4.20
C GLY A 134 8.66 -30.86 5.25
N THR A 135 9.79 -30.98 5.93
CA THR A 135 9.94 -31.91 7.06
C THR A 135 8.92 -31.57 8.15
N ASN A 136 8.14 -32.54 8.61
CA ASN A 136 7.02 -32.36 9.56
C ASN A 136 5.92 -31.37 9.12
N ALA A 137 5.84 -30.98 7.84
CA ALA A 137 4.73 -30.16 7.35
C ALA A 137 3.40 -30.93 7.52
N ARG A 138 2.33 -30.24 7.94
CA ARG A 138 1.02 -30.83 8.24
C ARG A 138 -0.07 -30.08 7.49
N ALA A 139 -0.71 -30.74 6.53
CA ALA A 139 -1.89 -30.24 5.82
C ALA A 139 -3.06 -31.20 6.13
N THR A 140 -3.83 -30.89 7.18
CA THR A 140 -4.85 -31.80 7.72
C THR A 140 -6.28 -31.37 7.43
N GLY A 141 -6.49 -30.08 7.10
CA GLY A 141 -7.79 -29.58 6.62
C GLY A 141 -8.06 -29.96 5.16
N GLU A 142 -9.33 -29.96 4.76
CA GLU A 142 -9.72 -30.15 3.36
C GLU A 142 -9.13 -29.05 2.47
N ALA A 143 -8.58 -29.43 1.33
CA ALA A 143 -7.97 -28.55 0.32
C ALA A 143 -6.94 -27.55 0.90
N THR A 144 -6.16 -28.00 1.89
CA THR A 144 -5.14 -27.18 2.54
C THR A 144 -3.77 -27.27 1.89
N THR A 145 -2.93 -26.24 2.06
CA THR A 145 -1.54 -26.27 1.62
C THR A 145 -0.60 -25.82 2.75
N ALA A 146 0.29 -26.69 3.21
CA ALA A 146 1.34 -26.39 4.19
C ALA A 146 2.72 -26.40 3.52
N LEU A 147 3.39 -25.26 3.46
CA LEU A 147 4.66 -25.05 2.75
C LEU A 147 5.73 -24.56 3.73
N GLY A 148 6.57 -25.48 4.21
CA GLY A 148 7.69 -25.17 5.11
C GLY A 148 7.89 -26.23 6.18
N VAL A 149 9.08 -26.28 6.76
CA VAL A 149 9.41 -27.20 7.87
C VAL A 149 8.49 -26.93 9.05
N SER A 150 7.79 -27.96 9.52
CA SER A 150 6.84 -27.87 10.64
C SER A 150 5.72 -26.85 10.43
N SER A 151 5.39 -26.48 9.18
CA SER A 151 4.20 -25.68 8.86
C SER A 151 2.93 -26.52 9.10
N SER A 152 1.83 -25.87 9.49
CA SER A 152 0.56 -26.54 9.82
C SER A 152 -0.63 -25.79 9.24
N ALA A 153 -1.37 -26.41 8.33
CA ALA A 153 -2.62 -25.90 7.77
C ALA A 153 -3.78 -26.84 8.14
N THR A 154 -4.68 -26.35 9.00
CA THR A 154 -5.77 -27.14 9.59
C THR A 154 -7.16 -26.58 9.24
N GLY A 155 -7.30 -25.28 8.94
CA GLY A 155 -8.53 -24.67 8.44
C GLY A 155 -8.81 -25.07 6.99
N LYS A 156 -10.06 -25.31 6.60
CA LYS A 156 -10.42 -25.71 5.23
C LYS A 156 -10.04 -24.64 4.21
N TYR A 157 -9.54 -25.04 3.04
CA TYR A 157 -9.08 -24.12 1.99
C TYR A 157 -7.98 -23.14 2.44
N SER A 158 -7.25 -23.46 3.53
CA SER A 158 -6.21 -22.57 4.07
C SER A 158 -4.81 -22.90 3.55
N VAL A 159 -3.90 -21.93 3.66
CA VAL A 159 -2.50 -22.06 3.25
C VAL A 159 -1.58 -21.57 4.36
N ALA A 160 -0.65 -22.40 4.82
CA ALA A 160 0.41 -22.01 5.75
C ALA A 160 1.75 -21.91 4.99
N ILE A 161 2.35 -20.72 4.95
CA ILE A 161 3.59 -20.43 4.20
C ILE A 161 4.72 -20.06 5.15
N GLY A 162 5.82 -20.80 5.09
CA GLY A 162 7.02 -20.62 5.91
C GLY A 162 7.16 -21.67 7.00
N ALA A 163 8.39 -21.85 7.48
CA ALA A 163 8.66 -22.77 8.59
C ALA A 163 7.88 -22.35 9.85
N LEU A 164 7.28 -23.31 10.56
CA LEU A 164 6.48 -23.09 11.78
C LEU A 164 5.21 -22.23 11.60
N SER A 165 4.82 -21.88 10.37
CA SER A 165 3.58 -21.13 10.13
C SER A 165 2.34 -21.97 10.42
N GLU A 166 1.29 -21.33 10.93
CA GLU A 166 0.04 -22.01 11.30
C GLU A 166 -1.16 -21.30 10.66
N ALA A 167 -1.95 -22.03 9.88
CA ALA A 167 -3.21 -21.57 9.27
C ALA A 167 -4.37 -22.39 9.85
N THR A 168 -5.02 -21.87 10.89
CA THR A 168 -6.12 -22.54 11.61
C THR A 168 -7.51 -22.12 11.14
N GLU A 169 -7.62 -20.99 10.46
CA GLU A 169 -8.89 -20.42 9.98
C GLU A 169 -9.19 -20.86 8.54
N ASP A 170 -10.46 -21.14 8.26
CA ASP A 170 -10.92 -21.49 6.92
C ASP A 170 -10.71 -20.33 5.92
N ASN A 171 -10.32 -20.63 4.68
CA ASN A 171 -10.12 -19.67 3.60
C ASN A 171 -9.07 -18.57 3.88
N THR A 172 -8.00 -18.90 4.63
CA THR A 172 -6.94 -17.94 4.96
C THR A 172 -5.56 -18.35 4.43
N VAL A 173 -4.68 -17.37 4.27
CA VAL A 173 -3.24 -17.60 4.07
C VAL A 173 -2.49 -17.06 5.28
N SER A 174 -1.83 -17.94 6.02
CA SER A 174 -0.98 -17.57 7.15
C SER A 174 0.49 -17.59 6.74
N PHE A 175 1.18 -16.49 7.03
CA PHE A 175 2.63 -16.35 6.84
C PHE A 175 3.41 -16.56 8.13
N GLY A 176 2.79 -17.05 9.21
CA GLY A 176 3.45 -17.16 10.52
C GLY A 176 2.52 -17.67 11.62
N THR A 177 2.74 -17.17 12.84
CA THR A 177 1.86 -17.37 13.99
C THR A 177 1.66 -16.04 14.70
N ALA A 178 0.77 -15.98 15.70
CA ALA A 178 0.59 -14.80 16.53
C ALA A 178 1.91 -14.35 17.22
N ALA A 179 2.79 -15.30 17.55
CA ALA A 179 4.08 -15.03 18.18
C ALA A 179 5.23 -14.81 17.18
N GLN A 180 5.09 -15.29 15.94
CA GLN A 180 6.12 -15.20 14.90
C GLN A 180 5.52 -14.70 13.59
N THR A 181 5.49 -13.39 13.44
CA THR A 181 5.00 -12.72 12.22
C THR A 181 6.13 -12.55 11.20
N ARG A 182 5.75 -12.36 9.94
CA ARG A 182 6.68 -12.10 8.83
C ARG A 182 6.28 -10.85 8.08
N ARG A 183 7.27 -10.08 7.64
CA ARG A 183 7.05 -8.93 6.77
C ARG A 183 6.87 -9.41 5.33
N LEU A 184 5.84 -8.93 4.65
CA LEU A 184 5.70 -9.04 3.19
C LEU A 184 6.42 -7.84 2.54
N THR A 185 7.28 -8.11 1.56
CA THR A 185 8.25 -7.14 1.05
C THR A 185 8.31 -7.22 -0.47
N ASN A 186 8.64 -6.12 -1.15
CA ASN A 186 8.57 -6.01 -2.62
C ASN A 186 7.14 -6.15 -3.14
N LEU A 187 6.18 -5.58 -2.41
CA LEU A 187 4.79 -5.49 -2.81
C LEU A 187 4.59 -4.19 -3.59
N THR A 188 4.10 -4.29 -4.82
CA THR A 188 3.65 -3.14 -5.61
C THR A 188 2.32 -2.63 -5.06
N ASP A 189 2.08 -1.33 -5.19
CA ASP A 189 0.85 -0.66 -4.78
C ASP A 189 -0.40 -1.35 -5.34
N GLY A 190 -1.37 -1.57 -4.47
CA GLY A 190 -2.66 -2.16 -4.82
C GLY A 190 -3.52 -1.22 -5.66
N VAL A 191 -4.29 -1.76 -6.60
CA VAL A 191 -5.15 -0.99 -7.50
C VAL A 191 -6.62 -1.33 -7.29
N ALA A 192 -6.95 -2.61 -7.09
CA ALA A 192 -8.30 -3.06 -6.81
C ALA A 192 -8.63 -3.01 -5.31
N ALA A 193 -9.92 -3.03 -4.97
CA ALA A 193 -10.38 -2.98 -3.58
C ALA A 193 -9.95 -4.19 -2.73
N THR A 194 -9.59 -5.31 -3.37
CA THR A 194 -9.13 -6.53 -2.72
C THR A 194 -7.61 -6.69 -2.75
N ASP A 195 -6.88 -5.69 -3.25
CA ASP A 195 -5.42 -5.72 -3.25
C ASP A 195 -4.88 -5.32 -1.88
N ALA A 196 -3.71 -5.87 -1.52
CA ALA A 196 -3.02 -5.45 -0.31
C ALA A 196 -2.50 -4.01 -0.47
N ALA A 197 -2.83 -3.13 0.48
CA ALA A 197 -2.31 -1.77 0.51
C ALA A 197 -0.84 -1.76 0.99
N THR A 198 0.02 -1.01 0.30
CA THR A 198 1.40 -0.81 0.76
C THR A 198 1.49 0.32 1.78
N VAL A 199 2.59 0.35 2.55
CA VAL A 199 2.88 1.46 3.47
C VAL A 199 3.01 2.80 2.73
N GLY A 200 3.47 2.78 1.47
CA GLY A 200 3.56 3.97 0.62
C GLY A 200 2.19 4.56 0.29
N GLN A 201 1.22 3.71 -0.08
CA GLN A 201 -0.16 4.14 -0.32
C GLN A 201 -0.82 4.69 0.96
N MET A 202 -0.62 4.00 2.08
CA MET A 202 -1.15 4.45 3.38
C MET A 202 -0.60 5.82 3.76
N ASN A 203 0.72 6.01 3.70
CA ASN A 203 1.35 7.29 4.01
C ASN A 203 0.87 8.41 3.08
N SER A 204 0.72 8.12 1.79
CA SER A 204 0.19 9.09 0.82
C SER A 204 -1.25 9.49 1.14
N SER A 205 -2.10 8.53 1.54
CA SER A 205 -3.49 8.81 1.94
C SER A 205 -3.56 9.65 3.23
N ILE A 206 -2.69 9.37 4.21
CA ILE A 206 -2.60 10.13 5.46
C ILE A 206 -2.13 11.55 5.18
N SER A 207 -1.10 11.72 4.34
CA SER A 207 -0.61 13.05 3.95
C SER A 207 -1.68 13.87 3.21
N ALA A 208 -2.45 13.24 2.31
CA ALA A 208 -3.55 13.92 1.63
C ALA A 208 -4.68 14.33 2.59
N ALA A 209 -5.02 13.46 3.55
CA ALA A 209 -6.00 13.75 4.57
C ALA A 209 -5.55 14.91 5.48
N ALA A 210 -4.29 14.90 5.92
CA ALA A 210 -3.72 15.97 6.73
C ALA A 210 -3.69 17.32 5.97
N ALA A 211 -3.32 17.32 4.69
CA ALA A 211 -3.36 18.52 3.85
C ALA A 211 -4.78 19.10 3.74
N THR A 212 -5.78 18.23 3.58
CA THR A 212 -7.20 18.63 3.52
C THR A 212 -7.66 19.25 4.84
N ALA A 213 -7.28 18.64 5.97
CA ALA A 213 -7.63 19.15 7.30
C ALA A 213 -6.99 20.51 7.57
N ASN A 214 -5.71 20.68 7.24
CA ASN A 214 -5.00 21.95 7.41
C ASN A 214 -5.62 23.05 6.54
N ALA A 215 -5.93 22.77 5.28
CA ALA A 215 -6.57 23.75 4.39
C ALA A 215 -7.95 24.20 4.93
N TYR A 216 -8.71 23.29 5.53
CA TYR A 216 -9.97 23.63 6.19
C TYR A 216 -9.75 24.56 7.39
N THR A 217 -8.78 24.25 8.27
CA THR A 217 -8.52 25.09 9.45
C THR A 217 -7.96 26.45 9.08
N ASP A 218 -7.09 26.52 8.07
CA ASP A 218 -6.51 27.78 7.59
C ASP A 218 -7.62 28.69 7.04
N SER A 219 -8.51 28.15 6.19
CA SER A 219 -9.65 28.90 5.67
C SER A 219 -10.61 29.38 6.76
N ALA A 220 -10.84 28.56 7.80
CA ALA A 220 -11.68 28.96 8.93
C ALA A 220 -11.05 30.08 9.75
N VAL A 221 -9.74 30.01 9.98
CA VAL A 221 -8.98 31.05 10.71
C VAL A 221 -8.96 32.37 9.92
N ASP A 222 -8.74 32.31 8.61
CA ASP A 222 -8.77 33.49 7.75
C ASP A 222 -10.14 34.17 7.78
N GLY A 223 -11.23 33.41 7.67
CA GLY A 223 -12.58 33.97 7.74
C GLY A 223 -12.93 34.60 9.10
N ILE A 224 -12.40 34.04 10.19
CA ILE A 224 -12.53 34.64 11.54
C ILE A 224 -11.75 35.95 11.62
N LEU A 225 -10.53 35.98 11.08
CA LEU A 225 -9.69 37.17 11.09
C LEU A 225 -10.30 38.31 10.26
N ASP A 226 -10.83 37.99 9.08
CA ASP A 226 -11.55 38.95 8.22
C ASP A 226 -12.77 39.53 8.96
N SER A 227 -13.60 38.68 9.57
CA SER A 227 -14.77 39.12 10.33
C SER A 227 -14.39 40.02 11.52
N ALA A 228 -13.27 39.72 12.19
CA ALA A 228 -12.79 40.51 13.31
C ALA A 228 -12.26 41.88 12.85
N ASN A 229 -11.50 41.93 11.75
CA ASN A 229 -11.00 43.17 11.17
C ASN A 229 -12.15 44.06 10.69
N ASP A 230 -13.12 43.50 9.96
CA ASP A 230 -14.31 44.21 9.50
C ASP A 230 -15.09 44.82 10.67
N TYR A 231 -15.24 44.07 11.76
CA TYR A 231 -15.88 44.56 12.98
C TYR A 231 -15.10 45.75 13.58
N THR A 232 -13.78 45.63 13.74
CA THR A 232 -12.96 46.69 14.33
C THR A 232 -12.89 47.94 13.45
N ASP A 233 -12.82 47.76 12.13
CA ASP A 233 -12.78 48.87 11.17
C ASP A 233 -14.12 49.61 11.17
N THR A 234 -15.24 48.88 11.14
CA THR A 234 -16.59 49.45 11.23
C THR A 234 -16.78 50.22 12.54
N ALA A 235 -16.39 49.62 13.68
CA ALA A 235 -16.50 50.27 14.98
C ALA A 235 -15.65 51.54 15.06
N THR A 236 -14.41 51.48 14.57
CA THR A 236 -13.47 52.62 14.59
C THR A 236 -13.95 53.74 13.67
N ALA A 237 -14.47 53.43 12.48
CA ALA A 237 -15.06 54.40 11.57
C ALA A 237 -16.25 55.12 12.22
N GLY A 238 -17.18 54.37 12.85
CA GLY A 238 -18.33 54.96 13.53
C GLY A 238 -17.97 55.87 14.71
N ILE A 239 -16.94 55.50 15.48
CA ILE A 239 -16.40 56.35 16.56
C ILE A 239 -15.81 57.64 15.98
N LEU A 240 -15.02 57.53 14.90
CA LEU A 240 -14.39 58.69 14.27
C LEU A 240 -15.41 59.65 13.65
N ASP A 241 -16.46 59.13 13.02
CA ASP A 241 -17.54 59.94 12.45
C ASP A 241 -18.34 60.65 13.54
N SER A 242 -18.63 59.97 14.66
CA SER A 242 -19.27 60.58 15.83
C SER A 242 -18.42 61.70 16.42
N ALA A 243 -17.11 61.47 16.54
CA ALA A 243 -16.17 62.47 17.05
C ALA A 243 -16.08 63.69 16.12
N ARG A 244 -16.00 63.49 14.80
CA ARG A 244 -16.02 64.56 13.80
C ARG A 244 -17.30 65.38 13.87
N SER A 245 -18.46 64.71 13.89
CA SER A 245 -19.76 65.38 14.00
C SER A 245 -19.86 66.24 15.26
N TYR A 246 -19.36 65.72 16.39
CA TYR A 246 -19.30 66.47 17.64
C TYR A 246 -18.41 67.71 17.50
N THR A 247 -17.19 67.57 16.98
CA THR A 247 -16.28 68.72 16.82
C THR A 247 -16.82 69.75 15.83
N ASP A 248 -17.38 69.30 14.70
CA ASP A 248 -17.95 70.19 13.69
C ASP A 248 -19.12 70.99 14.26
N THR A 249 -20.01 70.34 15.02
CA THR A 249 -21.14 70.99 15.70
C THR A 249 -20.65 71.99 16.75
N ALA A 250 -19.67 71.61 17.57
CA ALA A 250 -19.11 72.48 18.58
C ALA A 250 -18.42 73.71 17.96
N THR A 251 -17.62 73.51 16.90
CA THR A 251 -16.94 74.59 16.20
C THR A 251 -17.92 75.52 15.49
N ALA A 252 -18.98 74.99 14.87
CA ALA A 252 -20.04 75.80 14.27
C ALA A 252 -20.74 76.68 15.31
N GLY A 253 -21.11 76.12 16.46
CA GLY A 253 -21.75 76.89 17.54
C GLY A 253 -20.86 77.97 18.15
N ILE A 254 -19.54 77.71 18.26
CA ILE A 254 -18.55 78.71 18.68
C ILE A 254 -18.48 79.85 17.65
N LEU A 255 -18.43 79.52 16.35
CA LEU A 255 -18.36 80.50 15.28
C LEU A 255 -19.62 81.38 15.23
N ASP A 256 -20.81 80.78 15.34
CA ASP A 256 -22.09 81.51 15.40
C ASP A 256 -22.14 82.48 16.58
N SER A 257 -21.68 82.04 17.76
CA SER A 257 -21.63 82.88 18.97
C SER A 257 -20.64 84.05 18.80
N ALA A 258 -19.48 83.80 18.20
CA ALA A 258 -18.49 84.82 17.91
C ALA A 258 -19.01 85.83 16.87
N GLN A 259 -19.65 85.35 15.81
CA GLN A 259 -20.27 86.18 14.78
C GLN A 259 -21.33 87.11 15.41
N ALA A 260 -22.26 86.54 16.19
CA ALA A 260 -23.31 87.30 16.86
C ALA A 260 -22.75 88.37 17.83
N TYR A 261 -21.69 88.04 18.57
CA TYR A 261 -21.00 89.00 19.42
C TYR A 261 -20.39 90.16 18.62
N THR A 262 -19.71 89.83 17.51
CA THR A 262 -19.04 90.81 16.65
C THR A 262 -20.06 91.72 15.97
N ASP A 263 -21.15 91.16 15.44
CA ASP A 263 -22.24 91.88 14.80
C ASP A 263 -22.95 92.82 15.79
N THR A 264 -23.24 92.33 17.00
CA THR A 264 -23.85 93.13 18.08
C THR A 264 -22.95 94.31 18.46
N THR A 265 -21.66 94.05 18.67
CA THR A 265 -20.69 95.06 19.06
C THR A 265 -20.48 96.10 17.96
N ALA A 266 -20.42 95.66 16.69
CA ALA A 266 -20.33 96.53 15.53
C ALA A 266 -21.56 97.44 15.40
N ALA A 267 -22.77 96.88 15.56
CA ALA A 267 -24.02 97.62 15.50
C ALA A 267 -24.13 98.67 16.63
N GLN A 268 -23.73 98.31 17.86
CA GLN A 268 -23.68 99.26 18.98
C GLN A 268 -22.70 100.39 18.72
N THR A 269 -21.48 100.06 18.28
CA THR A 269 -20.44 101.04 17.96
C THR A 269 -20.91 102.01 16.87
N LEU A 270 -21.54 101.49 15.81
CA LEU A 270 -22.10 102.31 14.73
C LEU A 270 -23.21 103.24 15.23
N THR A 271 -24.11 102.74 16.08
CA THR A 271 -25.19 103.53 16.69
C THR A 271 -24.62 104.67 17.55
N SER A 272 -23.63 104.39 18.39
CA SER A 272 -22.97 105.43 19.20
C SER A 272 -22.25 106.46 18.33
N ALA A 273 -21.59 106.05 17.25
CA ALA A 273 -20.92 106.95 16.32
C ALA A 273 -21.92 107.88 15.61
N HIS A 274 -23.07 107.35 15.15
CA HIS A 274 -24.14 108.16 14.57
C HIS A 274 -24.71 109.17 15.57
N SER A 275 -25.05 108.72 16.78
CA SER A 275 -25.55 109.62 17.82
C SER A 275 -24.56 110.74 18.14
N TYR A 276 -23.26 110.43 18.18
CA TYR A 276 -22.23 111.43 18.43
C TYR A 276 -22.11 112.43 17.27
N ALA A 277 -22.17 111.96 16.03
CA ALA A 277 -22.15 112.79 14.82
C ALA A 277 -23.38 113.71 14.76
N ASP A 278 -24.58 113.17 14.95
CA ASP A 278 -25.83 113.93 14.96
C ASP A 278 -25.80 115.02 16.04
N GLU A 279 -25.31 114.70 17.24
CA GLU A 279 -25.21 115.68 18.32
C GLU A 279 -24.14 116.75 18.03
N ALA A 280 -23.03 116.38 17.37
CA ALA A 280 -22.02 117.32 16.91
C ALA A 280 -22.55 118.26 15.82
N ASP A 281 -23.35 117.73 14.89
CA ASP A 281 -24.00 118.49 13.83
C ASP A 281 -25.03 119.47 14.41
N VAL A 282 -25.86 119.03 15.37
CA VAL A 282 -26.81 119.90 16.09
C VAL A 282 -26.08 121.04 16.81
N ARG A 283 -24.97 120.75 17.52
CA ARG A 283 -24.14 121.78 18.19
C ARG A 283 -23.54 122.78 17.20
N THR A 284 -23.03 122.29 16.07
CA THR A 284 -22.43 123.11 15.01
C THR A 284 -23.49 124.03 14.40
N LEU A 285 -24.67 123.49 14.09
CA LEU A 285 -25.80 124.26 13.55
C LEU A 285 -26.30 125.31 14.53
N ALA A 286 -26.44 124.97 15.82
CA ALA A 286 -26.85 125.92 16.85
C ALA A 286 -25.84 127.07 16.99
N THR A 287 -24.54 126.76 16.95
CA THR A 287 -23.47 127.77 17.00
C THR A 287 -23.50 128.67 15.76
N ALA A 288 -23.68 128.09 14.56
CA ALA A 288 -23.80 128.84 13.33
C ALA A 288 -25.02 129.78 13.32
N ASN A 289 -26.19 129.30 13.79
CA ASN A 289 -27.39 130.12 13.93
C ASN A 289 -27.17 131.26 14.91
N ALA A 290 -26.59 131.01 16.09
CA ALA A 290 -26.28 132.06 17.06
C ALA A 290 -25.32 133.13 16.47
N HIS A 291 -24.33 132.71 15.68
CA HIS A 291 -23.46 133.65 14.97
C HIS A 291 -24.20 134.46 13.90
N ALA A 292 -25.08 133.82 13.13
CA ALA A 292 -25.91 134.47 12.12
C ALA A 292 -26.88 135.49 12.75
N ASP A 293 -27.58 135.11 13.82
CA ASP A 293 -28.47 135.99 14.58
C ASP A 293 -27.71 137.18 15.17
N ALA A 294 -26.54 136.94 15.76
CA ALA A 294 -25.69 138.02 16.27
C ALA A 294 -25.19 138.95 15.16
N ALA A 295 -24.88 138.42 13.98
CA ALA A 295 -24.51 139.22 12.81
C ALA A 295 -25.68 140.07 12.31
N ALA A 296 -26.86 139.48 12.17
CA ALA A 296 -28.09 140.18 11.78
C ALA A 296 -28.44 141.30 12.77
N ALA A 297 -28.33 141.05 14.07
CA ALA A 297 -28.54 142.05 15.11
C ALA A 297 -27.55 143.23 15.00
N ARG A 298 -26.27 142.97 14.71
CA ARG A 298 -25.27 144.03 14.45
C ARG A 298 -25.61 144.86 13.22
N THR A 299 -26.01 144.22 12.12
CA THR A 299 -26.42 144.92 10.90
C THR A 299 -27.66 145.80 11.13
N LEU A 300 -28.67 145.27 11.84
CA LEU A 300 -29.86 146.04 12.20
C LEU A 300 -29.51 147.26 13.05
N ALA A 301 -28.66 147.10 14.08
CA ALA A 301 -28.18 148.18 14.92
C ALA A 301 -27.45 149.28 14.12
N SER A 302 -26.64 148.90 13.12
CA SER A 302 -25.95 149.87 12.24
C SER A 302 -26.86 150.59 11.25
N SER A 303 -28.06 150.09 10.98
CA SER A 303 -29.03 150.71 10.07
C SER A 303 -29.96 151.74 10.74
N GLN A 304 -29.94 151.80 12.08
CA GLN A 304 -30.76 152.71 12.90
C GLN A 304 -29.97 153.94 13.40
N SER A 305 -28.69 154.05 13.02
CA SER A 305 -27.79 155.19 13.27
C SER A 305 -27.55 155.98 11.98
#